data_AF-A0A948SV50-F1
#
_entry.id   AF-A0A948SV50-F1
#
_cell.length_a   1.000
_cell.length_b   1.000
_cell.length_c   1.000
_cell.angle_alpha   90.00
_cell.angle_beta   90.00
_cell.angle_gamma   90.00
#
_symmetry.space_group_name_H-M   'P 1'
#
loop_
_entity.id
_entity.type
_entity.pdbx_description
1 polymer ?
#
loop_
_entity_poly.entity_id
_entity_poly.type
_entity_poly.pdbx_seq_one_letter_code
_entity_poly.pdbx_strand_id
1 'polypeptide(L)'
;MVEAMEELRKGFHGEINEVRQSLATLAASVIEAIPRATNVLLASDLEGAEYLILTDDEIDARSLELEDRCYRLLALQAPVAGELRQLIAILKMIGEIERSADLTVNIAKAARRIYGHNLDPKLRGIISKMGDQAQQLFAAALEAFETDDVAKASALDDMDSFLDGLQRQFI
;
A
#
# COMPACT_ATOMS: atom_id res chain seq x y z
N MET A 1 -21.83 -13.02 -33.87
CA MET A 1 -21.58 -13.83 -32.65
C MET A 1 -20.11 -13.79 -32.25
N VAL A 2 -19.17 -14.02 -33.17
CA VAL A 2 -17.72 -13.91 -32.92
C VAL A 2 -17.29 -12.47 -32.56
N GLU A 3 -17.69 -11.47 -33.34
CA GLU A 3 -17.42 -10.03 -33.04
C GLU A 3 -17.94 -9.59 -31.66
N ALA A 4 -19.14 -10.06 -31.28
CA ALA A 4 -19.73 -9.71 -29.98
C ALA A 4 -18.96 -10.33 -28.80
N MET A 5 -18.44 -11.55 -28.95
CA MET A 5 -17.55 -12.17 -27.96
C MET A 5 -16.18 -11.48 -27.89
N GLU A 6 -15.68 -11.01 -29.02
CA GLU A 6 -14.40 -10.31 -29.10
C GLU A 6 -14.46 -8.93 -28.44
N GLU A 7 -15.54 -8.17 -28.67
CA GLU A 7 -15.82 -6.92 -27.96
C GLU A 7 -16.02 -7.11 -26.46
N LEU A 8 -16.75 -8.17 -26.05
CA LEU A 8 -16.91 -8.51 -24.63
C LEU A 8 -15.56 -8.79 -23.95
N ARG A 9 -14.66 -9.50 -24.65
CA ARG A 9 -13.33 -9.84 -24.15
C ARG A 9 -12.40 -8.63 -24.10
N LYS A 10 -12.49 -7.70 -25.06
CA LYS A 10 -11.76 -6.42 -24.99
C LYS A 10 -12.23 -5.58 -23.80
N GLY A 11 -13.54 -5.49 -23.58
CA GLY A 11 -14.12 -4.83 -22.41
C GLY A 11 -13.54 -5.38 -21.11
N PHE A 12 -13.51 -6.71 -20.97
CA PHE A 12 -12.96 -7.38 -19.79
C PHE A 12 -11.49 -7.06 -19.52
N HIS A 13 -10.64 -7.02 -20.55
CA HIS A 13 -9.23 -6.63 -20.39
C HIS A 13 -9.10 -5.15 -19.98
N GLY A 14 -10.00 -4.30 -20.46
CA GLY A 14 -10.16 -2.92 -19.99
C GLY A 14 -10.45 -2.87 -18.49
N GLU A 15 -11.45 -3.62 -18.02
CA GLU A 15 -11.82 -3.67 -16.60
C GLU A 15 -10.68 -4.18 -15.70
N ILE A 16 -9.92 -5.19 -16.15
CA ILE A 16 -8.72 -5.64 -15.42
C ILE A 16 -7.68 -4.52 -15.31
N ASN A 17 -7.45 -3.76 -16.39
CA ASN A 17 -6.52 -2.64 -16.38
C ASN A 17 -6.98 -1.52 -15.44
N GLU A 18 -8.27 -1.23 -15.39
CA GLU A 18 -8.82 -0.26 -14.44
C GLU A 18 -8.63 -0.71 -12.99
N VAL A 19 -8.83 -2.00 -12.70
CA VAL A 19 -8.57 -2.57 -11.37
C VAL A 19 -7.08 -2.46 -11.01
N ARG A 20 -6.16 -2.70 -11.95
CA ARG A 20 -4.71 -2.48 -11.73
C ARG A 20 -4.40 -1.01 -11.39
N GLN A 21 -4.99 -0.07 -12.13
CA GLN A 21 -4.80 1.37 -11.90
C GLN A 21 -5.36 1.81 -10.54
N SER A 22 -6.52 1.28 -10.15
CA SER A 22 -7.10 1.54 -8.83
C SER A 22 -6.21 0.98 -7.71
N LEU A 23 -5.63 -0.21 -7.88
CA LEU A 23 -4.66 -0.76 -6.91
C LEU A 23 -3.42 0.14 -6.79
N ALA A 24 -2.87 0.60 -7.93
CA ALA A 24 -1.72 1.49 -7.94
C ALA A 24 -2.02 2.82 -7.23
N THR A 25 -3.22 3.36 -7.45
CA THR A 25 -3.69 4.57 -6.75
C THR A 25 -3.79 4.35 -5.24
N LEU A 26 -4.32 3.20 -4.81
CA LEU A 26 -4.42 2.85 -3.39
C LEU A 26 -3.03 2.70 -2.75
N ALA A 27 -2.10 2.03 -3.42
CA ALA A 27 -0.72 1.89 -2.97
C ALA A 27 0.01 3.25 -2.88
N ALA A 28 -0.24 4.15 -3.85
CA ALA A 28 0.31 5.50 -3.82
C ALA A 28 -0.14 6.29 -2.58
N SER A 29 -1.39 6.13 -2.13
CA SER A 29 -1.86 6.74 -0.89
C SER A 29 -1.05 6.28 0.34
N VAL A 30 -0.63 5.01 0.39
CA VAL A 30 0.24 4.51 1.46
C VAL A 30 1.66 5.06 1.35
N ILE A 31 2.22 5.14 0.14
CA ILE A 31 3.54 5.75 -0.12
C ILE A 31 3.60 7.20 0.38
N GLU A 32 2.50 7.94 0.23
CA GLU A 32 2.36 9.30 0.74
C GLU A 32 2.12 9.36 2.26
N ALA A 33 1.40 8.38 2.82
CA ALA A 33 1.09 8.32 4.24
C ALA A 33 2.30 8.01 5.13
N ILE A 34 3.21 7.13 4.68
CA ILE A 34 4.42 6.71 5.44
C ILE A 34 5.27 7.90 5.93
N PRO A 35 5.76 8.81 5.07
CA PRO A 35 6.58 9.93 5.51
C PRO A 35 5.76 10.91 6.36
N ARG A 36 4.46 11.07 6.08
CA ARG A 36 3.57 11.92 6.88
C ARG A 36 3.40 11.40 8.30
N ALA A 37 3.15 10.10 8.46
CA ALA A 37 3.02 9.45 9.76
C ALA A 37 4.33 9.53 10.55
N THR A 38 5.47 9.33 9.87
CA THR A 38 6.81 9.48 10.47
C THR A 38 7.04 10.91 10.95
N ASN A 39 6.72 11.91 10.13
CA ASN A 39 6.84 13.32 10.49
C ASN A 39 5.92 13.69 11.65
N VAL A 40 4.67 13.22 11.65
CA VAL A 40 3.71 13.42 12.74
C VAL A 40 4.28 12.92 14.07
N LEU A 41 4.85 11.71 14.08
CA LEU A 41 5.48 11.13 15.26
C LEU A 41 6.69 11.97 15.72
N LEU A 42 7.58 12.34 14.80
CA LEU A 42 8.81 13.04 15.13
C LEU A 42 8.58 14.52 15.50
N ALA A 43 7.59 15.18 14.93
CA ALA A 43 7.29 16.59 15.20
C ALA A 43 6.33 16.80 16.38
N SER A 44 5.76 15.71 16.95
CA SER A 44 4.68 15.79 17.93
C SER A 44 3.47 16.58 17.41
N ASP A 45 3.16 16.41 16.13
CA ASP A 45 2.08 17.13 15.44
C ASP A 45 0.73 16.43 15.69
N LEU A 46 -0.05 16.96 16.65
CA LEU A 46 -1.36 16.42 16.99
C LEU A 46 -2.39 16.63 15.89
N GLU A 47 -2.31 17.74 15.15
CA GLU A 47 -3.26 18.04 14.08
C GLU A 47 -3.03 17.11 12.89
N GLY A 48 -1.77 16.90 12.50
CA GLY A 48 -1.40 15.92 11.50
C GLY A 48 -1.75 14.48 11.91
N ALA A 49 -1.64 14.14 13.19
CA ALA A 49 -2.06 12.83 13.70
C ALA A 49 -3.56 12.61 13.58
N GLU A 50 -4.36 13.60 13.99
CA GLU A 50 -5.82 13.52 13.88
C GLU A 50 -6.26 13.44 12.41
N TYR A 51 -5.64 14.24 11.54
CA TYR A 51 -5.92 14.18 10.11
C TYR A 51 -5.69 12.77 9.54
N LEU A 52 -4.53 12.16 9.82
CA LEU A 52 -4.22 10.82 9.31
C LEU A 52 -5.25 9.78 9.77
N ILE A 53 -5.66 9.85 11.04
CA ILE A 53 -6.68 8.95 11.60
C ILE A 53 -8.03 9.11 10.89
N LEU A 54 -8.43 10.35 10.57
CA LEU A 54 -9.72 10.62 9.93
C LEU A 54 -9.73 10.28 8.44
N THR A 55 -8.60 10.44 7.74
CA THR A 55 -8.53 10.18 6.30
C THR A 55 -8.40 8.70 5.94
N ASP A 56 -8.13 7.84 6.91
CA ASP A 56 -7.99 6.39 6.71
C ASP A 56 -9.29 5.74 6.26
N ASP A 57 -10.44 6.23 6.75
CA ASP A 57 -11.77 5.78 6.33
C ASP A 57 -11.96 5.87 4.79
N GLU A 58 -11.30 6.82 4.12
CA GLU A 58 -11.33 6.93 2.66
C GLU A 58 -10.50 5.84 1.97
N ILE A 59 -9.38 5.43 2.57
CA ILE A 59 -8.53 4.35 2.07
C ILE A 59 -9.27 3.02 2.21
N ASP A 60 -9.92 2.79 3.36
CA ASP A 60 -10.78 1.62 3.61
C ASP A 60 -11.94 1.53 2.62
N ALA A 61 -12.63 2.65 2.38
CA ALA A 61 -13.73 2.66 1.42
C ALA A 61 -13.25 2.29 0.00
N ARG A 62 -12.09 2.81 -0.43
CA ARG A 62 -11.49 2.50 -1.73
C ARG A 62 -11.00 1.06 -1.82
N SER A 63 -10.46 0.50 -0.73
CA SER A 63 -9.99 -0.88 -0.69
C SER A 63 -11.16 -1.86 -0.87
N LEU A 64 -12.26 -1.63 -0.14
CA LEU A 64 -13.51 -2.40 -0.25
C LEU A 64 -14.15 -2.29 -1.63
N GLU A 65 -14.19 -1.07 -2.20
CA GLU A 65 -14.71 -0.88 -3.56
C GLU A 65 -13.89 -1.68 -4.59
N LEU A 66 -12.56 -1.64 -4.48
CA LEU A 66 -11.67 -2.36 -5.37
C LEU A 66 -11.80 -3.88 -5.22
N GLU A 67 -11.97 -4.37 -3.99
CA GLU A 67 -12.21 -5.78 -3.70
C GLU A 67 -13.51 -6.26 -4.34
N ASP A 68 -14.60 -5.51 -4.18
CA ASP A 68 -15.91 -5.82 -4.76
C ASP A 68 -15.88 -5.81 -6.31
N ARG A 69 -15.11 -4.90 -6.91
CA ARG A 69 -14.86 -4.92 -8.37
C ARG A 69 -14.15 -6.20 -8.81
N CYS A 70 -13.14 -6.65 -8.06
CA CYS A 70 -12.46 -7.92 -8.35
C CYS A 70 -13.42 -9.11 -8.27
N TYR A 71 -14.28 -9.17 -7.24
CA TYR A 71 -15.29 -10.23 -7.10
C TYR A 71 -16.30 -10.22 -8.24
N ARG A 72 -16.77 -9.06 -8.67
CA ARG A 72 -17.66 -8.94 -9.83
C ARG A 72 -17.02 -9.48 -11.10
N LEU A 73 -15.75 -9.15 -11.36
CA LEU A 73 -15.03 -9.66 -12.54
C LEU A 73 -14.87 -11.18 -12.50
N LEU A 74 -14.52 -11.74 -11.34
CA LEU A 74 -14.43 -13.19 -11.16
C LEU A 74 -15.78 -13.88 -11.40
N ALA A 75 -16.88 -13.30 -10.90
CA ALA A 75 -18.22 -13.87 -11.00
C ALA A 75 -18.82 -13.77 -12.41
N LEU A 76 -18.62 -12.65 -13.11
CA LEU A 76 -19.26 -12.37 -14.38
C LEU A 76 -18.52 -12.94 -15.60
N GLN A 77 -17.20 -13.07 -15.53
CA GLN A 77 -16.36 -13.35 -16.71
C GLN A 77 -15.69 -14.72 -16.66
N ALA A 78 -15.77 -15.44 -15.52
CA ALA A 78 -15.15 -16.75 -15.32
C ALA A 78 -13.71 -16.86 -15.88
N PRO A 79 -12.80 -15.95 -15.47
CA PRO A 79 -11.47 -15.85 -16.07
C PRO A 79 -10.64 -17.12 -15.88
N VAL A 80 -9.71 -17.36 -16.82
CA VAL A 80 -8.88 -18.57 -16.83
C VAL A 80 -7.39 -18.23 -16.86
N ALA A 81 -6.58 -19.11 -16.25
CA ALA A 81 -5.12 -19.07 -16.27
C ALA A 81 -4.50 -17.71 -15.83
N GLY A 82 -4.10 -16.86 -16.78
CA GLY A 82 -3.41 -15.59 -16.50
C GLY A 82 -4.31 -14.57 -15.81
N GLU A 83 -5.50 -14.35 -16.37
CA GLU A 83 -6.49 -13.37 -15.87
C GLU A 83 -6.91 -13.71 -14.43
N LEU A 84 -7.15 -15.00 -14.15
CA LEU A 84 -7.48 -15.47 -12.81
C LEU A 84 -6.34 -15.24 -11.82
N ARG A 85 -5.10 -15.56 -12.19
CA ARG A 85 -3.93 -15.32 -11.33
C ARG A 85 -3.74 -13.84 -11.04
N GLN A 86 -3.98 -12.97 -12.01
CA GLN A 86 -3.86 -11.53 -11.86
C GLN A 86 -4.89 -10.98 -10.87
N LEU A 87 -6.17 -11.35 -11.02
CA LEU A 87 -7.23 -10.92 -10.10
C LEU A 87 -7.00 -11.43 -8.67
N ILE A 88 -6.56 -12.69 -8.50
CA ILE A 88 -6.24 -13.24 -7.17
C ILE A 88 -5.03 -12.51 -6.56
N ALA A 89 -4.00 -12.21 -7.35
CA ALA A 89 -2.85 -11.45 -6.86
C ALA A 89 -3.28 -10.05 -6.39
N ILE A 90 -4.11 -9.37 -7.18
CA ILE A 90 -4.66 -8.04 -6.83
C ILE A 90 -5.45 -8.12 -5.52
N LEU A 91 -6.37 -9.08 -5.38
CA LEU A 91 -7.14 -9.28 -4.13
C LEU A 91 -6.22 -9.42 -2.90
N LYS A 92 -5.12 -10.17 -3.02
CA LYS A 92 -4.15 -10.29 -1.92
C LYS A 92 -3.43 -8.98 -1.63
N MET A 93 -3.04 -8.25 -2.68
CA MET A 93 -2.34 -6.97 -2.53
C MET A 93 -3.24 -5.89 -1.91
N ILE A 94 -4.55 -5.87 -2.19
CA ILE A 94 -5.49 -4.94 -1.57
C ILE A 94 -5.40 -5.03 -0.03
N GLY A 95 -5.46 -6.25 0.51
CA GLY A 95 -5.39 -6.46 1.95
C GLY A 95 -4.04 -6.07 2.56
N GLU A 96 -2.93 -6.31 1.87
CA GLU A 96 -1.61 -5.87 2.37
C GLU A 96 -1.44 -4.34 2.31
N ILE A 97 -2.04 -3.68 1.31
CA ILE A 97 -2.03 -2.22 1.19
C ILE A 97 -2.91 -1.58 2.28
N GLU A 98 -4.12 -2.07 2.50
CA GLU A 98 -5.01 -1.59 3.57
C GLU A 98 -4.33 -1.74 4.93
N ARG A 99 -3.80 -2.93 5.22
CA ARG A 99 -3.03 -3.16 6.46
C ARG A 99 -1.87 -2.19 6.63
N SER A 100 -1.20 -1.83 5.54
CA SER A 100 -0.09 -0.88 5.57
C SER A 100 -0.56 0.54 5.84
N ALA A 101 -1.71 0.97 5.28
CA ALA A 101 -2.35 2.24 5.63
C ALA A 101 -2.69 2.30 7.12
N ASP A 102 -3.29 1.22 7.62
CA ASP A 102 -3.72 1.06 9.01
C ASP A 102 -2.52 1.10 10.00
N LEU A 103 -1.36 0.57 9.59
CA LEU A 103 -0.10 0.73 10.31
C LEU A 103 0.37 2.20 10.37
N THR A 104 0.17 3.00 9.33
CA THR A 104 0.49 4.45 9.38
C THR A 104 -0.41 5.19 10.37
N VAL A 105 -1.68 4.80 10.47
CA VAL A 105 -2.60 5.30 11.49
C VAL A 105 -2.18 4.90 12.89
N ASN A 106 -1.66 3.68 13.07
CA ASN A 106 -1.12 3.25 14.36
C ASN A 106 0.09 4.08 14.79
N ILE A 107 0.93 4.54 13.86
CA ILE A 107 2.01 5.50 14.13
C ILE A 107 1.41 6.84 14.60
N ALA A 108 0.38 7.36 13.94
CA ALA A 108 -0.31 8.59 14.36
C ALA A 108 -0.96 8.47 15.76
N LYS A 109 -1.61 7.34 16.04
CA LYS A 109 -2.16 7.01 17.37
C LYS A 109 -1.05 6.93 18.43
N ALA A 110 0.12 6.38 18.09
CA ALA A 110 1.28 6.36 18.97
C ALA A 110 1.82 7.77 19.24
N ALA A 111 1.89 8.63 18.21
CA ALA A 111 2.30 10.03 18.36
C ALA A 111 1.42 10.78 19.37
N ARG A 112 0.10 10.61 19.31
CA ARG A 112 -0.84 11.17 20.30
C ARG A 112 -0.58 10.65 21.70
N ARG A 113 -0.30 9.35 21.84
CA ARG A 113 -0.08 8.70 23.15
C ARG A 113 1.17 9.21 23.86
N ILE A 114 2.23 9.52 23.10
CA ILE A 114 3.50 10.00 23.64
C ILE A 114 3.63 11.53 23.61
N TYR A 115 2.56 12.26 23.26
CA TYR A 115 2.59 13.70 23.16
C TYR A 115 3.09 14.35 24.46
N GLY A 116 4.01 15.31 24.34
CA GLY A 116 4.67 15.96 25.48
C GLY A 116 5.91 15.22 25.99
N HIS A 117 6.22 14.01 25.48
CA HIS A 117 7.46 13.32 25.75
C HIS A 117 8.50 13.57 24.65
N ASN A 118 9.73 13.84 25.06
CA ASN A 118 10.84 14.00 24.11
C ASN A 118 11.43 12.64 23.74
N LEU A 119 11.55 12.39 22.44
CA LEU A 119 12.29 11.25 21.90
C LEU A 119 13.79 11.54 21.94
N ASP A 120 14.59 10.58 22.38
CA ASP A 120 16.05 10.64 22.33
C ASP A 120 16.55 10.91 20.89
N PRO A 121 17.57 11.78 20.68
CA PRO A 121 18.05 12.10 19.34
C PRO A 121 18.48 10.90 18.50
N LYS A 122 19.06 9.86 19.12
CA LYS A 122 19.43 8.63 18.41
C LYS A 122 18.20 7.89 17.93
N LEU A 123 17.18 7.78 18.79
CA LEU A 123 15.91 7.13 18.47
C LEU A 123 15.18 7.85 17.33
N ARG A 124 15.15 9.18 17.37
CA ARG A 124 14.60 10.02 16.28
C ARG A 124 15.28 9.72 14.94
N GLY A 125 16.60 9.61 14.95
CA GLY A 125 17.38 9.29 13.74
C GLY A 125 17.09 7.89 13.19
N ILE A 126 16.86 6.90 14.05
CA ILE A 126 16.50 5.54 13.62
C ILE A 126 15.08 5.53 13.02
N ILE A 127 14.10 6.13 13.70
CA ILE A 127 12.72 6.23 13.22
C ILE A 127 12.66 6.91 11.84
N SER A 128 13.37 8.03 11.66
CA SER A 128 13.44 8.73 10.37
C SER A 128 13.92 7.81 9.25
N LYS A 129 15.02 7.07 9.48
CA LYS A 129 15.56 6.14 8.48
C LYS A 129 14.62 4.97 8.20
N MET A 130 13.90 4.49 9.22
CA MET A 130 12.90 3.43 9.02
C MET A 130 11.76 3.93 8.14
N GLY A 131 11.27 5.15 8.38
CA GLY A 131 10.25 5.77 7.53
C GLY A 131 10.70 5.95 6.09
N ASP A 132 11.92 6.47 5.87
CA ASP A 132 12.51 6.64 4.53
C ASP A 132 12.64 5.30 3.81
N GLN A 133 13.13 4.25 4.49
CA GLN A 133 13.29 2.93 3.90
C GLN A 133 11.95 2.26 3.61
N ALA A 134 10.98 2.37 4.51
CA ALA A 134 9.64 1.81 4.31
C ALA A 134 8.95 2.46 3.10
N GLN A 135 9.10 3.77 2.92
CA GLN A 135 8.58 4.47 1.74
C GLN A 135 9.24 3.96 0.45
N GLN A 136 10.57 3.81 0.43
CA GLN A 136 11.31 3.30 -0.73
C GLN A 136 10.91 1.86 -1.08
N LEU A 137 10.74 1.01 -0.08
CA LEU A 137 10.26 -0.37 -0.25
C LEU A 137 8.88 -0.41 -0.91
N PHE A 138 7.94 0.38 -0.41
CA PHE A 138 6.58 0.42 -0.93
C PHE A 138 6.52 0.98 -2.36
N ALA A 139 7.32 2.01 -2.66
CA ALA A 139 7.45 2.57 -4.01
C ALA A 139 8.06 1.56 -4.99
N ALA A 140 9.13 0.85 -4.59
CA ALA A 140 9.74 -0.18 -5.43
C ALA A 140 8.80 -1.37 -5.66
N ALA A 141 8.01 -1.76 -4.67
CA ALA A 141 7.01 -2.82 -4.80
C ALA A 141 5.89 -2.42 -5.79
N LEU A 142 5.42 -1.17 -5.70
CA LEU A 142 4.45 -0.64 -6.65
C LEU A 142 5.02 -0.59 -8.08
N GLU A 143 6.24 -0.09 -8.24
CA GLU A 143 6.90 -0.01 -9.55
C GLU A 143 7.09 -1.40 -10.18
N ALA A 144 7.50 -2.39 -9.37
CA ALA A 144 7.62 -3.78 -9.81
C ALA A 144 6.28 -4.37 -10.28
N PHE A 145 5.19 -4.05 -9.58
CA PHE A 145 3.84 -4.46 -9.98
C PHE A 145 3.38 -3.79 -11.27
N GLU A 146 3.56 -2.47 -11.42
CA GLU A 146 3.11 -1.73 -12.60
C GLU A 146 3.84 -2.16 -13.87
N THR A 147 5.13 -2.47 -13.74
CA THR A 147 6.01 -2.85 -14.85
C THR A 147 6.11 -4.35 -15.08
N ASP A 148 5.44 -5.17 -14.26
CA ASP A 148 5.56 -6.64 -14.23
C ASP A 148 7.05 -7.10 -14.16
N ASP A 149 7.88 -6.36 -13.44
CA ASP A 149 9.33 -6.57 -13.35
C ASP A 149 9.71 -7.52 -12.20
N VAL A 150 9.97 -8.77 -12.57
CA VAL A 150 10.36 -9.84 -11.64
C VAL A 150 11.69 -9.56 -10.95
N ALA A 151 12.63 -8.87 -11.62
CA ALA A 151 13.94 -8.58 -11.04
C ALA A 151 13.80 -7.53 -9.92
N LYS A 152 12.99 -6.48 -10.14
CA LYS A 152 12.66 -5.50 -9.09
C LYS A 152 11.94 -6.15 -7.91
N ALA A 153 10.94 -6.99 -8.19
CA ALA A 153 10.23 -7.72 -7.13
C ALA A 153 11.17 -8.60 -6.29
N SER A 154 12.15 -9.25 -6.94
CA SER A 154 13.12 -10.11 -6.26
C SER A 154 14.12 -9.33 -5.39
N ALA A 155 14.37 -8.06 -5.72
CA ALA A 155 15.27 -7.20 -4.96
C ALA A 155 14.66 -6.62 -3.67
N LEU A 156 13.33 -6.75 -3.48
CA LEU A 156 12.63 -6.22 -2.30
C LEU A 156 13.12 -6.85 -0.99
N ASP A 157 13.51 -8.13 -1.00
CA ASP A 157 14.00 -8.85 0.19
C ASP A 157 15.33 -8.26 0.73
N ASP A 158 16.22 -7.86 -0.18
CA ASP A 158 17.47 -7.18 0.18
C ASP A 158 17.21 -5.78 0.75
N MET A 159 16.22 -5.07 0.18
CA MET A 159 15.79 -3.76 0.69
C MET A 159 15.14 -3.88 2.07
N ASP A 160 14.35 -4.93 2.31
CA ASP A 160 13.68 -5.17 3.59
C ASP A 160 14.69 -5.54 4.69
N SER A 161 15.73 -6.31 4.34
CA SER A 161 16.84 -6.63 5.22
C SER A 161 17.52 -5.40 5.86
N PHE A 162 17.55 -4.26 5.14
CA PHE A 162 18.04 -3.01 5.69
C PHE A 162 17.09 -2.41 6.72
N LEU A 163 15.77 -2.42 6.46
CA LEU A 163 14.75 -1.97 7.42
C LEU A 163 14.77 -2.81 8.69
N ASP A 164 14.90 -4.12 8.53
CA ASP A 164 15.10 -5.11 9.60
C ASP A 164 16.31 -4.76 10.49
N GLY A 165 17.42 -4.36 9.86
CA GLY A 165 18.62 -3.91 10.56
C GLY A 165 18.41 -2.63 11.37
N LEU A 166 17.55 -1.73 10.91
CA LEU A 166 17.15 -0.53 11.67
C LEU A 166 16.21 -0.89 12.83
N GLN A 167 15.26 -1.80 12.61
CA GLN A 167 14.34 -2.27 13.66
C GLN A 167 15.10 -2.93 14.82
N ARG A 168 16.14 -3.73 14.54
CA ARG A 168 17.00 -4.32 15.59
C ARG A 168 17.79 -3.30 16.40
N GLN A 169 17.99 -2.09 15.88
CA GLN A 169 18.61 -0.99 16.63
C GLN A 169 17.58 -0.17 17.41
N PHE A 170 16.31 -0.24 17.01
CA PHE A 170 15.19 0.44 17.65
C PHE A 170 14.71 -0.28 18.92
N ILE A 171 14.63 -1.61 18.87
CA ILE A 171 14.24 -2.50 19.99
C ILE A 171 15.45 -2.73 20.91
#